data_AF-A0A2V6HTU7-F1
#
_entry.id   AF-A0A2V6HTU7-F1
#
_cell.length_a   1.000
_cell.length_b   1.000
_cell.length_c   1.000
_cell.angle_alpha   90.00
_cell.angle_beta   90.00
_cell.angle_gamma   90.00
#
_symmetry.space_group_name_H-M   'P 1'
#
loop_
_entity.id
_entity.type
_entity.pdbx_description
1 polymer ?
#
loop_
_entity_poly.entity_id
_entity_poly.type
_entity_poly.pdbx_seq_one_letter_code
_entity_poly.pdbx_strand_id
1 'polypeptide(L)'
;MFFPISGAHISPIYLVIVGFVIGILGGFFGVGGSFIAGPALRAVGLDWNFAIGTDLAHIVGKSVVAVRQHRAFGNVDLKLGLIMAVGTIGGAEIGAQLIQMLKRAGNMNLVVSLVSIVVYLSISTFMIWESRKTLSQTRLPTGTVKGATAKHDPSAFKHVTSRIQRLKIFPMITLPVSGVTISLWIILLVAFVGGLFSGFLGGGAGYIRMPSMVYVLGIPTHLAVGTDLFEIIISASYGTFTHAVKGNVDILIALVMHTGAAIGAQIGAISTQYFAGPKIRLAFVPLPLIGAAIVIYTLVTGHKL
;
A
#
# COMPACT_ATOMS: atom_id res chain seq x y z
N MET A 1 21.17 -18.14 10.53
CA MET A 1 21.02 -19.11 9.44
C MET A 1 21.69 -18.53 8.21
N PHE A 2 22.43 -19.35 7.47
CA PHE A 2 23.05 -18.92 6.22
C PHE A 2 22.02 -18.96 5.10
N PHE A 3 21.91 -17.88 4.34
CA PHE A 3 21.04 -17.77 3.18
C PHE A 3 21.91 -17.77 1.91
N PRO A 4 21.88 -18.84 1.10
CA PRO A 4 22.87 -19.07 0.05
C PRO A 4 22.73 -18.13 -1.16
N ILE A 5 21.56 -17.55 -1.38
CA ILE A 5 21.32 -16.66 -2.53
C ILE A 5 21.89 -15.27 -2.27
N SER A 6 21.68 -14.75 -1.05
CA SER A 6 22.21 -13.45 -0.63
C SER A 6 23.59 -13.51 0.02
N GLY A 7 24.09 -14.70 0.39
CA GLY A 7 25.31 -14.87 1.17
C GLY A 7 25.21 -14.35 2.61
N ALA A 8 24.01 -14.01 3.07
CA ALA A 8 23.80 -13.34 4.34
C ALA A 8 23.63 -14.34 5.51
N HIS A 9 24.14 -13.96 6.68
CA HIS A 9 23.91 -14.68 7.93
C HIS A 9 22.88 -13.92 8.77
N ILE A 10 21.61 -14.31 8.67
CA ILE A 10 20.51 -13.64 9.36
C ILE A 10 19.85 -14.61 10.34
N SER A 11 19.43 -14.09 11.49
CA SER A 11 18.69 -14.87 12.49
C SER A 11 17.26 -15.16 11.99
N PRO A 12 16.83 -16.43 11.87
CA PRO A 12 15.46 -16.75 11.44
C PRO A 12 14.40 -16.14 12.35
N ILE A 13 14.64 -16.08 13.66
CA ILE A 13 13.68 -15.50 14.60
C ILE A 13 13.47 -14.00 14.33
N TYR A 14 14.51 -13.27 13.93
CA TYR A 14 14.39 -11.88 13.52
C TYR A 14 13.48 -11.75 12.30
N LEU A 15 13.70 -12.58 11.27
CA LEU A 15 12.89 -12.58 10.05
C LEU A 15 11.41 -12.92 10.34
N VAL A 16 11.15 -13.88 11.24
CA VAL A 16 9.79 -14.23 11.66
C VAL A 16 9.12 -13.06 12.38
N ILE A 17 9.81 -12.40 13.31
CA ILE A 17 9.26 -11.24 14.05
C ILE A 17 8.98 -10.07 13.11
N VAL A 18 9.94 -9.74 12.25
CA VAL A 18 9.78 -8.68 11.24
C VAL A 18 8.63 -9.00 10.30
N GLY A 19 8.58 -10.23 9.79
CA GLY A 19 7.47 -10.73 8.99
C GLY A 19 6.13 -10.62 9.70
N PHE A 20 6.05 -11.00 10.98
CA PHE A 20 4.83 -10.89 11.79
C PHE A 20 4.34 -9.45 11.93
N VAL A 21 5.23 -8.50 12.26
CA VAL A 21 4.89 -7.08 12.39
C VAL A 21 4.42 -6.50 11.04
N ILE A 22 5.16 -6.79 9.96
CA ILE A 22 4.78 -6.38 8.60
C ILE A 22 3.45 -7.03 8.20
N GLY A 23 3.21 -8.27 8.61
CA GLY A 23 1.96 -8.99 8.42
C GLY A 23 0.79 -8.25 9.06
N ILE A 24 0.89 -7.89 10.34
CA ILE A 24 -0.16 -7.14 11.06
C ILE A 24 -0.46 -5.83 10.35
N LEU A 25 0.57 -5.02 10.10
CA LEU A 25 0.38 -3.71 9.46
C LEU A 25 -0.18 -3.85 8.04
N GLY A 26 0.36 -4.78 7.26
CA GLY A 26 -0.09 -5.03 5.89
C GLY A 26 -1.53 -5.55 5.84
N GLY A 27 -1.90 -6.49 6.72
CA GLY A 27 -3.27 -7.02 6.78
C GLY A 27 -4.28 -6.00 7.27
N PHE A 28 -3.88 -5.10 8.18
CA PHE A 28 -4.74 -4.06 8.73
C PHE A 28 -4.96 -2.88 7.78
N PHE A 29 -3.89 -2.39 7.17
CA PHE A 29 -3.94 -1.17 6.37
C PHE A 29 -4.05 -1.43 4.86
N GLY A 30 -3.79 -2.66 4.44
CA GLY A 30 -3.81 -3.04 3.03
C GLY A 30 -2.58 -2.62 2.25
N VAL A 31 -1.51 -2.18 2.94
CA VAL A 31 -0.28 -1.66 2.34
C VAL A 31 0.71 -2.79 2.06
N GLY A 32 1.46 -2.67 0.97
CA GLY A 32 2.72 -3.36 0.79
C GLY A 32 3.68 -2.87 1.88
N GLY A 33 4.16 -3.75 2.75
CA GLY A 33 4.95 -3.40 3.93
C GLY A 33 6.40 -3.00 3.65
N SER A 34 6.65 -2.53 2.43
CA SER A 34 7.96 -2.30 1.82
C SER A 34 8.79 -1.25 2.53
N PHE A 35 8.14 -0.26 3.12
CA PHE A 35 8.79 0.79 3.90
C PHE A 35 9.43 0.32 5.22
N ILE A 36 8.99 -0.82 5.77
CA ILE A 36 9.62 -1.44 6.95
C ILE A 36 10.56 -2.55 6.51
N ALA A 37 10.10 -3.40 5.58
CA ALA A 37 10.82 -4.62 5.20
C ALA A 37 12.19 -4.33 4.60
N GLY A 38 12.29 -3.39 3.66
CA GLY A 38 13.56 -3.02 3.03
C GLY A 38 14.60 -2.56 4.07
N PRO A 39 14.32 -1.51 4.87
CA PRO A 39 15.21 -1.07 5.93
C PRO A 39 15.52 -2.13 7.00
N ALA A 40 14.54 -2.96 7.39
CA ALA A 40 14.76 -4.03 8.35
C ALA A 40 15.73 -5.09 7.82
N LEU A 41 15.56 -5.52 6.56
CA LEU A 41 16.48 -6.45 5.90
C LEU A 41 17.87 -5.85 5.71
N ARG A 42 17.93 -4.56 5.36
CA ARG A 42 19.20 -3.85 5.20
C ARG A 42 19.96 -3.73 6.52
N ALA A 43 19.25 -3.49 7.63
CA ALA A 43 19.83 -3.36 8.96
C ALA A 43 20.52 -4.65 9.44
N VAL A 44 20.10 -5.82 8.94
CA VAL A 44 20.75 -7.11 9.20
C VAL A 44 21.77 -7.51 8.14
N GLY A 45 22.21 -6.54 7.32
CA GLY A 45 23.33 -6.71 6.39
C GLY A 45 22.94 -7.16 4.97
N LEU A 46 21.65 -7.23 4.64
CA LEU A 46 21.21 -7.60 3.29
C LEU A 46 21.40 -6.42 2.32
N ASP A 47 22.00 -6.66 1.15
CA ASP A 47 22.13 -5.61 0.13
C ASP A 47 20.78 -5.17 -0.44
N TRP A 48 20.68 -3.91 -0.88
CA TRP A 48 19.45 -3.34 -1.43
C TRP A 48 18.85 -4.12 -2.58
N ASN A 49 19.70 -4.68 -3.44
CA ASN A 49 19.25 -5.47 -4.57
C ASN A 49 18.41 -6.67 -4.09
N PHE A 50 18.92 -7.40 -3.08
CA PHE A 50 18.23 -8.53 -2.47
C PHE A 50 17.08 -8.08 -1.57
N ALA A 51 17.23 -6.99 -0.81
CA ALA A 51 16.19 -6.50 0.10
C ALA A 51 14.90 -6.15 -0.63
N ILE A 52 14.98 -5.44 -1.76
CA ILE A 52 13.80 -5.04 -2.55
C ILE A 52 13.14 -6.28 -3.17
N GLY A 53 13.92 -7.15 -3.84
CA GLY A 53 13.35 -8.33 -4.50
C GLY A 53 12.74 -9.33 -3.52
N THR A 54 13.42 -9.59 -2.41
CA THR A 54 12.96 -10.48 -1.33
C THR A 54 11.73 -9.95 -0.64
N ASP A 55 11.66 -8.64 -0.38
CA ASP A 55 10.48 -8.03 0.19
C ASP A 55 9.26 -8.12 -0.76
N LEU A 56 9.43 -7.89 -2.06
CA LEU A 56 8.34 -8.06 -3.02
C LEU A 56 7.78 -9.50 -2.98
N ALA A 57 8.66 -10.50 -2.93
CA ALA A 57 8.25 -11.90 -2.81
C ALA A 57 7.47 -12.17 -1.51
N HIS A 58 7.96 -11.61 -0.39
CA HIS A 58 7.31 -11.68 0.91
C HIS A 58 5.93 -10.99 0.91
N ILE A 59 5.82 -9.82 0.25
CA ILE A 59 4.58 -9.06 0.08
C ILE A 59 3.53 -9.89 -0.67
N VAL A 60 3.92 -10.61 -1.72
CA VAL A 60 2.99 -11.48 -2.45
C VAL A 60 2.38 -12.51 -1.50
N GLY A 61 3.23 -13.25 -0.78
CA GLY A 61 2.77 -14.28 0.15
C GLY A 61 1.80 -13.73 1.20
N LYS A 62 2.21 -12.70 1.95
CA LYS A 62 1.36 -12.14 3.04
C LYS A 62 0.03 -11.60 2.50
N SER A 63 0.05 -11.03 1.29
CA SER A 63 -1.13 -10.37 0.71
C SER A 63 -2.15 -11.41 0.24
N VAL A 64 -1.72 -12.57 -0.25
CA VAL A 64 -2.63 -13.71 -0.53
C VAL A 64 -3.42 -14.12 0.72
N VAL A 65 -2.72 -14.25 1.86
CA VAL A 65 -3.35 -14.61 3.14
C VAL A 65 -4.33 -13.52 3.59
N ALA A 66 -3.93 -12.25 3.53
CA ALA A 66 -4.78 -11.13 3.93
C ALA A 66 -6.00 -10.96 3.00
N VAL A 67 -5.84 -11.11 1.69
CA VAL A 67 -6.93 -11.03 0.70
C VAL A 67 -7.94 -12.14 0.93
N ARG A 68 -7.50 -13.37 1.23
CA ARG A 68 -8.41 -14.46 1.56
C ARG A 68 -9.32 -14.07 2.73
N GLN A 69 -8.75 -13.48 3.78
CA GLN A 69 -9.50 -13.04 4.95
C GLN A 69 -10.44 -11.85 4.63
N HIS A 70 -9.94 -10.82 3.94
CA HIS A 70 -10.79 -9.68 3.54
C HIS A 70 -11.90 -10.08 2.57
N ARG A 71 -11.66 -11.06 1.69
CA ARG A 71 -12.67 -11.59 0.77
C ARG A 71 -13.76 -12.33 1.53
N ALA A 72 -13.43 -13.06 2.60
CA ALA A 72 -14.41 -13.66 3.49
C ALA A 72 -15.31 -12.61 4.17
N PHE A 73 -14.80 -11.39 4.38
CA PHE A 73 -15.57 -10.25 4.89
C PHE A 73 -16.33 -9.43 3.84
N GLY A 74 -16.27 -9.83 2.56
CA GLY A 74 -16.87 -9.07 1.44
C GLY A 74 -16.16 -7.76 1.12
N ASN A 75 -14.91 -7.60 1.55
CA ASN A 75 -14.12 -6.37 1.44
C ASN A 75 -13.18 -6.35 0.21
N VAL A 76 -13.42 -7.15 -0.82
CA VAL A 76 -12.54 -7.22 -2.00
C VAL A 76 -13.34 -7.07 -3.28
N ASP A 77 -13.06 -6.01 -4.05
CA ASP A 77 -13.60 -5.81 -5.39
C ASP A 77 -12.55 -6.24 -6.43
N LEU A 78 -12.66 -7.49 -6.89
CA LEU A 78 -11.70 -8.09 -7.82
C LEU A 78 -11.63 -7.33 -9.16
N LYS A 79 -12.76 -6.81 -9.63
CA LYS A 79 -12.83 -6.09 -10.91
C LYS A 79 -12.05 -4.78 -10.81
N LEU A 80 -12.26 -4.02 -9.73
CA LEU A 80 -11.49 -2.81 -9.47
C LEU A 80 -9.99 -3.12 -9.35
N GLY A 81 -9.62 -4.11 -8.54
CA GLY A 81 -8.21 -4.42 -8.31
C GLY A 81 -7.49 -4.88 -9.57
N LEU A 82 -8.15 -5.62 -10.47
CA LEU A 82 -7.56 -6.02 -11.75
C LEU A 82 -7.35 -4.84 -12.70
N ILE A 83 -8.33 -3.92 -12.79
CA ILE A 83 -8.18 -2.69 -13.57
C ILE A 83 -7.04 -1.83 -13.02
N MET A 84 -6.98 -1.67 -11.70
CA MET A 84 -5.93 -0.89 -11.06
C MET A 84 -4.56 -1.52 -11.26
N ALA A 85 -4.43 -2.85 -11.21
CA ALA A 85 -3.16 -3.52 -11.43
C ALA A 85 -2.53 -3.15 -12.79
N VAL A 86 -3.33 -3.03 -13.86
CA VAL A 86 -2.83 -2.60 -15.18
C VAL A 86 -2.26 -1.18 -15.12
N GLY A 87 -3.00 -0.24 -14.54
CA GLY A 87 -2.54 1.14 -14.38
C GLY A 87 -1.28 1.23 -13.51
N THR A 88 -1.27 0.52 -12.38
CA THR A 88 -0.14 0.50 -11.45
C THR A 88 1.12 -0.08 -12.07
N ILE A 89 1.04 -1.19 -12.81
CA ILE A 89 2.21 -1.78 -13.48
C ILE A 89 2.78 -0.79 -14.50
N GLY A 90 1.93 -0.20 -15.36
CA GLY A 90 2.37 0.80 -16.34
C GLY A 90 2.99 2.04 -15.67
N GLY A 91 2.37 2.51 -14.59
CA GLY A 91 2.89 3.63 -13.80
C GLY A 91 4.22 3.31 -13.14
N ALA A 92 4.34 2.14 -12.52
CA ALA A 92 5.56 1.71 -11.82
C ALA A 92 6.75 1.56 -12.76
N GLU A 93 6.56 1.03 -13.96
CA GLU A 93 7.60 0.96 -14.98
C GLU A 93 8.09 2.35 -15.42
N ILE A 94 7.16 3.26 -15.71
CA ILE A 94 7.51 4.64 -16.09
C ILE A 94 8.18 5.38 -14.91
N GLY A 95 7.69 5.18 -13.68
CA GLY A 95 8.31 5.73 -12.48
C GLY A 95 9.75 5.24 -12.28
N ALA A 96 10.00 3.94 -12.48
CA ALA A 96 11.33 3.36 -12.40
C ALA A 96 12.27 3.88 -13.50
N GLN A 97 11.76 4.05 -14.73
CA GLN A 97 12.52 4.64 -15.83
C GLN A 97 12.87 6.11 -15.54
N LEU A 98 11.96 6.88 -14.95
CA LEU A 98 12.20 8.27 -14.56
C LEU A 98 13.33 8.39 -13.53
N ILE A 99 13.40 7.47 -12.55
CA ILE A 99 14.54 7.40 -11.63
C ILE A 99 15.84 7.18 -12.41
N GLN A 100 15.88 6.23 -13.34
CA GLN A 100 17.10 5.94 -14.10
C GLN A 100 17.55 7.15 -14.92
N MET A 101 16.61 7.92 -15.46
CA MET A 101 16.90 9.20 -16.13
C MET A 101 17.48 10.23 -15.16
N LEU A 102 16.88 10.41 -13.98
CA LEU A 102 17.38 11.30 -12.92
C LEU A 102 18.75 10.89 -12.39
N LYS A 103 19.04 9.57 -12.33
CA LYS A 103 20.34 9.04 -11.94
C LYS A 103 21.45 9.47 -12.90
N ARG A 104 21.16 9.57 -14.21
CA ARG A 104 22.10 10.08 -15.21
C ARG A 104 22.35 11.59 -15.05
N ALA A 105 21.39 12.34 -14.51
CA ALA A 105 21.51 13.76 -14.25
C ALA A 105 22.26 14.11 -12.93
N GLY A 106 22.73 13.11 -12.17
CA GLY A 106 23.55 13.30 -10.97
C GLY A 106 22.81 13.77 -9.70
N ASN A 107 21.54 14.17 -9.80
CA ASN A 107 20.77 14.78 -8.70
C ASN A 107 19.66 13.88 -8.11
N MET A 108 19.69 12.57 -8.40
CA MET A 108 18.64 11.61 -8.03
C MET A 108 18.28 11.64 -6.54
N ASN A 109 19.27 11.55 -5.64
CA ASN A 109 19.01 11.37 -4.22
C ASN A 109 18.24 12.56 -3.62
N LEU A 110 18.61 13.80 -3.98
CA LEU A 110 17.93 15.00 -3.48
C LEU A 110 16.50 15.10 -4.01
N VAL A 111 16.31 14.91 -5.31
CA VAL A 111 14.98 15.02 -5.94
C VAL A 111 14.04 13.95 -5.41
N VAL A 112 14.48 12.70 -5.35
CA VAL A 112 13.66 11.58 -4.85
C VAL A 112 13.29 11.82 -3.39
N SER A 113 14.24 12.16 -2.54
CA SER A 113 13.99 12.40 -1.11
C SER A 113 13.02 13.57 -0.89
N LEU A 114 13.18 14.70 -1.60
CA LEU A 114 12.29 15.84 -1.48
C LEU A 114 10.86 15.50 -1.92
N VAL A 115 10.69 14.84 -3.07
CA VAL A 115 9.37 14.42 -3.55
C VAL A 115 8.73 13.44 -2.57
N SER A 116 9.49 12.48 -2.04
CA SER A 116 9.03 11.52 -1.02
C SER A 116 8.48 12.23 0.21
N ILE A 117 9.26 13.17 0.77
CA ILE A 117 8.90 13.91 1.97
C ILE A 117 7.63 14.72 1.74
N VAL A 118 7.55 15.44 0.61
CA VAL A 118 6.37 16.27 0.28
C VAL A 118 5.12 15.39 0.14
N VAL A 119 5.21 14.27 -0.56
CA VAL A 119 4.07 13.36 -0.77
C VAL A 119 3.62 12.76 0.55
N TYR A 120 4.53 12.22 1.35
CA TYR A 120 4.22 11.59 2.63
C TYR A 120 3.62 12.58 3.63
N LEU A 121 4.21 13.76 3.79
CA LEU A 121 3.67 14.80 4.67
C LEU A 121 2.30 15.28 4.20
N SER A 122 2.11 15.51 2.89
CA SER A 122 0.83 15.95 2.33
C SER A 122 -0.28 14.95 2.62
N ILE A 123 -0.03 13.65 2.38
CA ILE A 123 -1.00 12.57 2.63
C ILE A 123 -1.30 12.45 4.12
N SER A 124 -0.27 12.45 4.97
CA SER A 124 -0.43 12.38 6.43
C SER A 124 -1.26 13.55 6.97
N THR A 125 -0.92 14.79 6.63
CA THR A 125 -1.65 15.98 7.09
C THR A 125 -3.08 15.97 6.59
N PHE A 126 -3.30 15.63 5.32
CA PHE A 126 -4.64 15.53 4.73
C PHE A 126 -5.51 14.49 5.43
N MET A 127 -4.98 13.29 5.68
CA MET A 127 -5.69 12.21 6.36
C MET A 127 -6.02 12.54 7.82
N ILE A 128 -5.10 13.18 8.56
CA ILE A 128 -5.36 13.65 9.93
C ILE A 128 -6.53 14.63 9.92
N TRP A 129 -6.49 15.62 9.02
CA TRP A 129 -7.51 16.66 8.95
C TRP A 129 -8.89 16.10 8.59
N GLU A 130 -8.97 15.28 7.53
CA GLU A 130 -10.23 14.68 7.09
C GLU A 130 -10.80 13.70 8.12
N SER A 131 -9.94 12.87 8.72
CA SER A 131 -10.39 11.89 9.71
C SER A 131 -10.89 12.57 10.97
N ARG A 132 -10.21 13.62 11.46
CA ARG A 132 -10.66 14.40 12.62
C ARG A 132 -11.97 15.13 12.34
N LYS A 133 -12.11 15.74 11.16
CA LYS A 133 -13.34 16.43 10.74
C LYS A 133 -14.51 15.45 10.68
N THR A 134 -14.30 14.28 10.07
CA THR A 134 -15.30 13.22 9.98
C THR A 134 -15.74 12.74 11.36
N LEU A 135 -14.79 12.43 12.25
CA LEU A 135 -15.06 11.95 13.60
C LEU A 135 -15.77 13.00 14.48
N SER A 136 -15.51 14.28 14.22
CA SER A 136 -16.20 15.40 14.88
C SER A 136 -17.64 15.57 14.39
N GLN A 137 -17.95 15.26 13.13
CA GLN A 137 -19.29 15.38 12.55
C GLN A 137 -20.20 14.20 12.90
N THR A 138 -19.64 13.01 13.19
CA THR A 138 -20.40 11.83 13.64
C THR A 138 -20.91 11.93 15.09
N ARG A 139 -20.57 13.01 15.83
CA ARG A 139 -21.06 13.25 17.21
C ARG A 139 -22.47 13.89 17.28
N LEU A 140 -23.14 14.16 16.15
CA LEU A 140 -24.55 14.57 16.14
C LEU A 140 -25.47 13.34 16.15
N PRO A 141 -26.46 13.25 17.06
CA PRO A 141 -27.29 12.06 17.21
C PRO A 141 -28.35 12.02 16.11
N THR A 142 -28.40 10.95 15.32
CA THR A 142 -29.58 10.69 14.48
C THR A 142 -29.85 9.20 14.37
N GLY A 143 -30.90 8.79 15.07
CA GLY A 143 -31.95 7.92 14.55
C GLY A 143 -31.56 6.52 14.09
N THR A 144 -31.96 5.54 14.89
CA THR A 144 -32.36 4.18 14.51
C THR A 144 -32.61 3.95 13.01
N VAL A 145 -31.80 3.12 12.36
CA VAL A 145 -32.20 2.42 11.13
C VAL A 145 -31.77 0.96 11.23
N LYS A 146 -32.79 0.09 11.36
CA LYS A 146 -32.74 -1.35 11.13
C LYS A 146 -32.47 -1.61 9.65
N GLY A 147 -31.62 -2.58 9.34
CA GLY A 147 -31.51 -3.15 8.00
C GLY A 147 -30.06 -3.22 7.51
N ALA A 148 -29.50 -4.42 7.51
CA ALA A 148 -28.24 -4.72 6.88
C ALA A 148 -28.31 -4.39 5.38
N THR A 149 -27.49 -3.44 4.89
CA THR A 149 -27.03 -3.36 3.48
C THR A 149 -26.04 -2.19 3.32
N ALA A 150 -24.91 -2.46 2.67
CA ALA A 150 -23.78 -1.57 2.36
C ALA A 150 -23.08 -0.91 3.56
N LYS A 151 -21.81 -1.28 3.82
CA LYS A 151 -20.92 -0.59 4.76
C LYS A 151 -20.76 0.88 4.32
N HIS A 152 -21.64 1.76 4.79
CA HIS A 152 -21.61 3.20 4.53
C HIS A 152 -20.54 3.84 5.41
N ASP A 153 -19.45 4.30 4.79
CA ASP A 153 -18.40 5.07 5.45
C ASP A 153 -18.63 6.56 5.15
N PRO A 154 -19.10 7.37 6.11
CA PRO A 154 -19.34 8.79 5.87
C PRO A 154 -18.01 9.53 5.77
N SER A 155 -17.42 9.65 4.57
CA SER A 155 -16.28 10.55 4.36
C SER A 155 -16.75 12.00 4.23
N ALA A 156 -16.03 12.92 4.86
CA ALA A 156 -16.25 14.36 4.71
C ALA A 156 -16.09 14.87 3.26
N PHE A 157 -15.54 14.05 2.36
CA PHE A 157 -15.36 14.36 0.93
C PHE A 157 -16.50 13.95 0.01
N LYS A 158 -17.62 13.41 0.53
CA LYS A 158 -18.77 12.92 -0.27
C LYS A 158 -19.19 13.87 -1.41
N HIS A 159 -19.11 15.20 -1.18
CA HIS A 159 -19.41 16.20 -2.22
C HIS A 159 -18.41 16.25 -3.38
N VAL A 160 -17.10 16.18 -3.11
CA VAL A 160 -16.05 16.18 -4.14
C VAL A 160 -16.03 14.85 -4.88
N THR A 161 -16.17 13.74 -4.15
CA THR A 161 -16.25 12.41 -4.76
C THR A 161 -17.47 12.29 -5.66
N SER A 162 -18.62 12.85 -5.26
CA SER A 162 -19.81 12.93 -6.13
C SER A 162 -19.65 13.83 -7.35
N ARG A 163 -18.69 14.78 -7.35
CA ARG A 163 -18.36 15.61 -8.53
C ARG A 163 -17.46 14.85 -9.49
N ILE A 164 -16.48 14.11 -8.98
CA ILE A 164 -15.60 13.25 -9.80
C ILE A 164 -16.40 12.09 -10.41
N GLN A 165 -17.30 11.46 -9.64
CA GLN A 165 -18.21 10.42 -10.12
C GLN A 165 -19.26 10.94 -11.13
N ARG A 166 -19.48 12.26 -11.19
CA ARG A 166 -20.32 12.90 -12.21
C ARG A 166 -19.62 13.14 -13.53
N LEU A 167 -18.28 13.05 -13.58
CA LEU A 167 -17.54 13.09 -14.84
C LEU A 167 -17.78 11.79 -15.59
N LYS A 168 -18.81 11.78 -16.44
CA LYS A 168 -19.17 10.67 -17.34
C LYS A 168 -18.21 10.61 -18.52
N ILE A 169 -16.96 10.22 -18.27
CA ILE A 169 -16.01 9.91 -19.35
C ILE A 169 -16.18 8.42 -19.71
N PHE A 170 -16.55 8.14 -20.95
CA PHE A 170 -16.77 6.78 -21.46
C PHE A 170 -15.43 6.02 -21.54
N PRO A 171 -15.29 4.74 -21.11
CA PRO A 171 -16.30 3.79 -20.63
C PRO A 171 -16.54 3.83 -19.11
N MET A 172 -17.80 3.67 -18.70
CA MET A 172 -18.23 3.61 -17.30
C MET A 172 -18.24 2.15 -16.81
N ILE A 173 -17.64 1.89 -15.65
CA ILE A 173 -17.58 0.55 -15.06
C ILE A 173 -18.32 0.56 -13.73
N THR A 174 -19.34 -0.29 -13.64
CA THR A 174 -20.01 -0.59 -12.37
C THR A 174 -19.16 -1.59 -11.59
N LEU A 175 -18.81 -1.20 -10.36
CA LEU A 175 -18.08 -2.00 -9.41
C LEU A 175 -19.08 -2.78 -8.53
N PRO A 176 -19.14 -4.12 -8.65
CA PRO A 176 -20.23 -4.92 -8.09
C PRO A 176 -20.21 -4.97 -6.55
N VAL A 177 -19.03 -4.87 -5.93
CA VAL A 177 -18.88 -4.91 -4.47
C VAL A 177 -18.89 -3.50 -3.89
N SER A 178 -18.31 -2.54 -4.63
CA SER A 178 -18.25 -1.14 -4.20
C SER A 178 -19.56 -0.39 -4.38
N GLY A 179 -20.45 -0.85 -5.26
CA GLY A 179 -21.70 -0.16 -5.59
C GLY A 179 -21.52 1.18 -6.30
N VAL A 180 -20.29 1.52 -6.70
CA VAL A 180 -19.94 2.78 -7.35
C VAL A 180 -19.77 2.56 -8.85
N THR A 181 -20.29 3.47 -9.66
CA THR A 181 -20.01 3.52 -11.10
C THR A 181 -19.00 4.64 -11.35
N ILE A 182 -17.81 4.29 -11.81
CA ILE A 182 -16.71 5.24 -12.06
C ILE A 182 -16.19 5.03 -13.48
N SER A 183 -15.70 6.09 -14.11
CA SER A 183 -15.01 6.00 -15.40
C SER A 183 -13.75 5.14 -15.29
N LEU A 184 -13.57 4.23 -16.25
CA LEU A 184 -12.36 3.39 -16.36
C LEU A 184 -11.09 4.25 -16.40
N TRP A 185 -11.11 5.37 -17.11
CA TRP A 185 -9.95 6.25 -17.26
C TRP A 185 -9.52 6.89 -15.94
N ILE A 186 -10.47 7.23 -15.07
CA ILE A 186 -10.16 7.78 -13.75
C ILE A 186 -9.51 6.71 -12.88
N ILE A 187 -10.03 5.49 -12.89
CA ILE A 187 -9.43 4.36 -12.16
C ILE A 187 -8.00 4.11 -12.65
N LEU A 188 -7.81 4.03 -13.97
CA LEU A 188 -6.50 3.82 -14.57
C LEU A 188 -5.54 4.97 -14.27
N LEU A 189 -5.99 6.23 -14.34
CA LEU A 189 -5.17 7.40 -14.01
C LEU A 189 -4.74 7.39 -12.54
N VAL A 190 -5.66 7.12 -11.63
CA VAL A 190 -5.37 7.04 -10.19
C VAL A 190 -4.36 5.92 -9.91
N ALA A 191 -4.58 4.74 -10.49
CA ALA A 191 -3.68 3.61 -10.36
C ALA A 191 -2.31 3.90 -11.00
N PHE A 192 -2.29 4.54 -12.17
CA PHE A 192 -1.09 4.95 -12.87
C PHE A 192 -0.26 5.95 -12.07
N VAL A 193 -0.88 6.99 -11.52
CA VAL A 193 -0.20 7.96 -10.65
C VAL A 193 0.32 7.27 -9.39
N GLY A 194 -0.49 6.42 -8.75
CA GLY A 194 -0.05 5.62 -7.61
C GLY A 194 1.12 4.68 -7.94
N GLY A 195 1.10 4.08 -9.13
CA GLY A 195 2.18 3.26 -9.68
C GLY A 195 3.44 4.08 -9.97
N LEU A 196 3.30 5.26 -10.59
CA LEU A 196 4.40 6.17 -10.88
C LEU A 196 5.16 6.54 -9.61
N PHE A 197 4.42 6.93 -8.56
CA PHE A 197 5.03 7.17 -7.25
C PHE A 197 5.57 5.88 -6.62
N SER A 198 4.95 4.72 -6.80
CA SER A 198 5.50 3.45 -6.32
C SER A 198 6.86 3.12 -6.92
N GLY A 199 6.98 3.23 -8.25
CA GLY A 199 8.21 2.99 -8.99
C GLY A 199 9.27 4.04 -8.65
N PHE A 200 8.83 5.28 -8.42
CA PHE A 200 9.69 6.40 -8.04
C PHE A 200 10.20 6.35 -6.58
N LEU A 201 9.39 5.82 -5.65
CA LEU A 201 9.67 5.79 -4.21
C LEU A 201 10.18 4.42 -3.72
N GLY A 202 10.31 3.42 -4.60
CA GLY A 202 10.91 2.13 -4.26
C GLY A 202 10.00 1.16 -3.49
N GLY A 203 8.72 1.04 -3.88
CA GLY A 203 7.80 0.00 -3.38
C GLY A 203 6.69 0.49 -2.44
N GLY A 204 6.65 1.77 -2.09
CA GLY A 204 5.69 2.37 -1.12
C GLY A 204 4.30 2.74 -1.68
N ALA A 205 3.82 2.10 -2.74
CA ALA A 205 2.60 2.52 -3.43
C ALA A 205 1.35 2.65 -2.55
N GLY A 206 1.22 1.77 -1.55
CA GLY A 206 -0.01 1.69 -0.76
C GLY A 206 -0.27 2.95 0.06
N TYR A 207 0.74 3.78 0.32
CA TYR A 207 0.58 5.12 0.91
C TYR A 207 -0.34 6.03 0.11
N ILE A 208 -0.36 5.85 -1.20
CA ILE A 208 -1.11 6.69 -2.12
C ILE A 208 -2.38 5.97 -2.53
N ARG A 209 -2.30 4.64 -2.77
CA ARG A 209 -3.43 3.87 -3.30
C ARG A 209 -4.61 3.82 -2.35
N MET A 210 -4.42 3.46 -1.08
CA MET A 210 -5.53 3.40 -0.12
C MET A 210 -6.24 4.77 0.04
N PRO A 211 -5.52 5.89 0.30
CA PRO A 211 -6.16 7.20 0.32
C PRO A 211 -6.80 7.59 -1.00
N SER A 212 -6.19 7.28 -2.15
CA SER A 212 -6.77 7.61 -3.46
C SER A 212 -8.08 6.86 -3.71
N MET A 213 -8.20 5.57 -3.35
CA MET A 213 -9.44 4.82 -3.45
C MET A 213 -10.53 5.42 -2.56
N VAL A 214 -10.18 5.82 -1.34
CA VAL A 214 -11.15 6.38 -0.40
C VAL A 214 -11.60 7.79 -0.82
N TYR A 215 -10.66 8.67 -1.16
CA TYR A 215 -10.94 10.09 -1.35
C TYR A 215 -11.26 10.48 -2.79
N VAL A 216 -10.63 9.83 -3.77
CA VAL A 216 -10.85 10.12 -5.20
C VAL A 216 -11.96 9.24 -5.76
N LEU A 217 -11.91 7.93 -5.49
CA LEU A 217 -12.89 6.98 -6.01
C LEU A 217 -14.15 6.87 -5.12
N GLY A 218 -14.03 7.19 -3.83
CA GLY A 218 -15.17 7.15 -2.90
C GLY A 218 -15.51 5.76 -2.41
N ILE A 219 -14.53 4.88 -2.42
CA ILE A 219 -14.69 3.49 -2.01
C ILE A 219 -14.64 3.45 -0.47
N PRO A 220 -15.53 2.71 0.20
CA PRO A 220 -15.47 2.54 1.65
C PRO A 220 -14.10 2.05 2.11
N THR A 221 -13.59 2.57 3.23
CA THR A 221 -12.22 2.29 3.69
C THR A 221 -11.93 0.79 3.81
N HIS A 222 -12.85 0.01 4.37
CA HIS A 222 -12.71 -1.44 4.51
C HIS A 222 -12.56 -2.16 3.16
N LEU A 223 -13.28 -1.71 2.13
CA LEU A 223 -13.24 -2.28 0.79
C LEU A 223 -11.99 -1.84 0.03
N ALA A 224 -11.54 -0.60 0.25
CA ALA A 224 -10.28 -0.10 -0.30
C ALA A 224 -9.08 -0.91 0.21
N VAL A 225 -9.03 -1.19 1.53
CA VAL A 225 -7.98 -2.01 2.15
C VAL A 225 -7.87 -3.40 1.52
N GLY A 226 -9.00 -4.12 1.39
CA GLY A 226 -8.97 -5.48 0.83
C GLY A 226 -8.71 -5.49 -0.68
N THR A 227 -9.20 -4.48 -1.41
CA THR A 227 -8.99 -4.37 -2.86
C THR A 227 -7.55 -3.99 -3.21
N ASP A 228 -6.92 -3.10 -2.42
CA ASP A 228 -5.50 -2.76 -2.58
C ASP A 228 -4.61 -3.99 -2.35
N LEU A 229 -4.91 -4.84 -1.35
CA LEU A 229 -4.17 -6.08 -1.15
C LEU A 229 -4.28 -7.03 -2.34
N PHE A 230 -5.44 -7.11 -2.99
CA PHE A 230 -5.61 -7.94 -4.18
C PHE A 230 -4.81 -7.39 -5.37
N GLU A 231 -4.83 -6.08 -5.56
CA GLU A 231 -3.99 -5.41 -6.55
C GLU A 231 -2.50 -5.67 -6.28
N ILE A 232 -2.08 -5.59 -5.01
CA ILE A 232 -0.68 -5.77 -4.59
C ILE A 232 -0.18 -7.16 -4.94
N ILE A 233 -1.03 -8.19 -4.84
CA ILE A 233 -0.65 -9.55 -5.28
C ILE A 233 -0.19 -9.51 -6.74
N ILE A 234 -0.92 -8.82 -7.62
CA ILE A 234 -0.61 -8.76 -9.05
C ILE A 234 0.64 -7.89 -9.29
N SER A 235 0.67 -6.67 -8.76
CA SER A 235 1.76 -5.73 -8.99
C SER A 235 3.08 -6.17 -8.35
N ALA A 236 3.04 -6.71 -7.13
CA ALA A 236 4.22 -7.26 -6.46
C ALA A 236 4.67 -8.59 -7.07
N SER A 237 3.78 -9.42 -7.64
CA SER A 237 4.20 -10.62 -8.38
C SER A 237 4.99 -10.24 -9.63
N TYR A 238 4.53 -9.23 -10.37
CA TYR A 238 5.26 -8.69 -11.52
C TYR A 238 6.63 -8.13 -11.12
N GLY A 239 6.70 -7.34 -10.03
CA GLY A 239 7.96 -6.83 -9.48
C GLY A 239 8.89 -7.96 -9.00
N THR A 240 8.35 -8.95 -8.29
CA THR A 240 9.09 -10.13 -7.82
C THR A 240 9.68 -10.89 -8.99
N PHE A 241 8.89 -11.14 -10.04
CA PHE A 241 9.34 -11.81 -11.25
C PHE A 241 10.50 -11.05 -11.90
N THR A 242 10.36 -9.73 -12.04
CA THR A 242 11.40 -8.86 -12.62
C THR A 242 12.71 -8.87 -11.81
N HIS A 243 12.62 -8.92 -10.48
CA HIS A 243 13.80 -9.05 -9.61
C HIS A 243 14.37 -10.47 -9.61
N ALA A 244 13.52 -11.50 -9.69
CA ALA A 244 13.93 -12.90 -9.70
C ALA A 244 14.72 -13.25 -10.95
N VAL A 245 14.30 -12.75 -12.13
CA VAL A 245 15.05 -12.89 -13.38
C VAL A 245 16.45 -12.27 -13.29
N LYS A 246 16.62 -11.23 -12.47
CA LYS A 246 17.92 -10.57 -12.21
C LYS A 246 18.73 -11.25 -11.11
N GLY A 247 18.26 -12.35 -10.53
CA GLY A 247 18.92 -13.06 -9.43
C GLY A 247 18.85 -12.34 -8.07
N ASN A 248 17.99 -11.33 -7.93
CA ASN A 248 17.95 -10.43 -6.77
C ASN A 248 16.87 -10.81 -5.74
N VAL A 249 16.42 -12.07 -5.71
CA VAL A 249 15.35 -12.53 -4.81
C VAL A 249 15.84 -13.71 -4.00
N ASP A 250 15.99 -13.51 -2.70
CA ASP A 250 16.27 -14.61 -1.77
C ASP A 250 14.95 -15.20 -1.28
N ILE A 251 14.48 -16.23 -2.00
CA ILE A 251 13.19 -16.86 -1.70
C ILE A 251 13.15 -17.47 -0.29
N LEU A 252 14.30 -17.87 0.25
CA LEU A 252 14.37 -18.53 1.55
C LEU A 252 14.15 -17.50 2.67
N ILE A 253 14.73 -16.30 2.57
CA ILE A 253 14.43 -15.19 3.48
C ILE A 253 12.93 -14.85 3.42
N ALA A 254 12.38 -14.72 2.21
CA ALA A 254 10.96 -14.41 2.01
C ALA A 254 10.03 -15.46 2.64
N LEU A 255 10.35 -16.76 2.49
CA LEU A 255 9.58 -17.86 3.08
C LEU A 255 9.65 -17.84 4.61
N VAL A 256 10.82 -17.61 5.21
CA VAL A 256 10.96 -17.52 6.68
C VAL A 256 10.14 -16.34 7.21
N MET A 257 10.24 -15.16 6.59
CA MET A 257 9.41 -14.01 6.96
C MET A 257 7.91 -14.32 6.79
N HIS A 258 7.55 -15.07 5.75
CA HIS A 258 6.16 -15.41 5.45
C HIS A 258 5.51 -16.22 6.57
N THR A 259 6.26 -17.07 7.29
CA THR A 259 5.70 -17.83 8.43
C THR A 259 5.14 -16.92 9.53
N GLY A 260 5.86 -15.87 9.91
CA GLY A 260 5.36 -14.85 10.84
C GLY A 260 4.29 -13.97 10.19
N ALA A 261 4.50 -13.56 8.94
CA ALA A 261 3.60 -12.66 8.24
C ALA A 261 2.23 -13.27 7.97
N ALA A 262 2.11 -14.58 7.77
CA ALA A 262 0.83 -15.25 7.57
C ALA A 262 -0.06 -15.15 8.81
N ILE A 263 0.51 -15.31 10.02
CA ILE A 263 -0.22 -15.14 11.28
C ILE A 263 -0.54 -13.66 11.49
N GLY A 264 0.45 -12.78 11.32
CA GLY A 264 0.26 -11.35 11.48
C GLY A 264 -0.79 -10.77 10.52
N ALA A 265 -0.78 -11.19 9.25
CA ALA A 265 -1.73 -10.75 8.23
C ALA A 265 -3.17 -11.13 8.55
N GLN A 266 -3.40 -12.31 9.13
CA GLN A 266 -4.73 -12.73 9.58
C GLN A 266 -5.19 -11.86 10.74
N ILE A 267 -4.34 -11.65 11.76
CA ILE A 267 -4.65 -10.80 12.91
C ILE A 267 -4.97 -9.38 12.42
N GLY A 268 -4.13 -8.80 11.58
CA GLY A 268 -4.33 -7.46 11.00
C GLY A 268 -5.64 -7.35 10.23
N ALA A 269 -5.93 -8.31 9.33
CA ALA A 269 -7.16 -8.33 8.55
C ALA A 269 -8.41 -8.48 9.44
N ILE A 270 -8.37 -9.34 10.45
CA ILE A 270 -9.45 -9.49 11.44
C ILE A 270 -9.65 -8.19 12.22
N SER A 271 -8.57 -7.59 12.70
CA SER A 271 -8.59 -6.33 13.45
C SER A 271 -9.30 -5.21 12.68
N THR A 272 -9.20 -5.14 11.35
CA THR A 272 -9.92 -4.09 10.57
C THR A 272 -11.43 -4.08 10.75
N GLN A 273 -12.07 -5.23 11.01
CA GLN A 273 -13.52 -5.29 11.19
C GLN A 273 -13.97 -4.62 12.50
N TYR A 274 -13.07 -4.49 13.48
CA TYR A 274 -13.39 -3.89 14.78
C TYR A 274 -13.27 -2.35 14.79
N PHE A 275 -12.63 -1.77 13.78
CA PHE A 275 -12.45 -0.32 13.69
C PHE A 275 -13.34 0.31 12.61
N ALA A 276 -13.92 1.46 12.95
CA ALA A 276 -14.64 2.29 11.98
C ALA A 276 -13.67 2.89 10.95
N GLY A 277 -14.15 3.14 9.72
CA GLY A 277 -13.35 3.66 8.61
C GLY A 277 -12.47 4.87 8.96
N PRO A 278 -12.99 5.94 9.62
CA PRO A 278 -12.17 7.07 10.02
C PRO A 278 -11.05 6.68 10.99
N LYS A 279 -11.28 5.75 11.92
CA LYS A 279 -10.24 5.29 12.84
C LYS A 279 -9.14 4.51 12.11
N ILE A 280 -9.48 3.72 11.10
CA ILE A 280 -8.50 3.02 10.24
C ILE A 280 -7.64 4.05 9.49
N ARG A 281 -8.27 5.09 8.92
CA ARG A 281 -7.56 6.18 8.22
C ARG A 281 -6.61 6.93 9.15
N LEU A 282 -7.02 7.22 10.39
CA LEU A 282 -6.16 7.87 11.37
C LEU A 282 -5.01 6.95 11.82
N ALA A 283 -5.28 5.66 12.01
CA ALA A 283 -4.25 4.68 12.35
C ALA A 283 -3.23 4.47 11.23
N PHE A 284 -3.58 4.81 9.98
CA PHE A 284 -2.68 4.70 8.81
C PHE A 284 -1.61 5.79 8.78
N VAL A 285 -1.93 6.99 9.27
CA VAL A 285 -1.08 8.20 9.22
C VAL A 285 0.36 8.00 9.70
N PRO A 286 0.64 7.25 10.79
CA PRO A 286 2.02 7.02 11.24
C PRO A 286 2.89 6.37 10.18
N LEU A 287 2.35 5.54 9.27
CA LEU A 287 3.15 4.81 8.30
C LEU A 287 3.88 5.72 7.29
N PRO A 288 3.21 6.64 6.58
CA PRO A 288 3.92 7.61 5.72
C PRO A 288 4.80 8.58 6.52
N LEU A 289 4.46 8.92 7.77
CA LEU A 289 5.32 9.76 8.62
C LEU A 289 6.63 9.05 8.97
N ILE A 290 6.59 7.76 9.27
CA ILE A 290 7.79 6.93 9.49
C ILE A 290 8.62 6.90 8.19
N GLY A 291 7.98 6.72 7.03
CA GLY A 291 8.66 6.80 5.74
C GLY A 291 9.37 8.14 5.53
N ALA A 292 8.70 9.26 5.83
CA ALA A 292 9.29 10.59 5.74
C ALA A 292 10.48 10.76 6.71
N ALA A 293 10.35 10.27 7.95
CA ALA A 293 11.41 10.32 8.95
C ALA A 293 12.65 9.53 8.51
N ILE A 294 12.46 8.32 7.94
CA ILE A 294 13.55 7.50 7.40
C ILE A 294 14.26 8.24 6.25
N VAL A 295 13.51 8.82 5.31
CA VAL A 295 14.09 9.58 4.19
C VAL A 295 14.86 10.82 4.67
N ILE A 296 14.32 11.56 5.64
CA ILE A 296 15.01 12.72 6.25
C ILE A 296 16.30 12.27 6.93
N TYR A 297 16.24 11.19 7.73
CA TYR A 297 17.41 10.65 8.40
C TYR A 297 18.51 10.24 7.41
N THR A 298 18.12 9.58 6.32
CA THR A 298 19.01 9.23 5.19
C THR A 298 19.70 10.47 4.61
N LEU A 299 18.93 11.54 4.41
CA LEU A 299 19.43 12.79 3.82
C LEU A 299 20.42 13.51 4.75
N VAL A 300 20.14 13.55 6.05
CA VAL A 300 20.95 14.25 7.05
C VAL A 300 22.23 13.51 7.39
N THR A 301 22.17 12.18 7.51
CA THR A 301 23.33 11.37 7.91
C THR A 301 24.25 10.99 6.76
N GLY A 302 23.84 11.24 5.52
CA GLY A 302 24.58 10.85 4.32
C GLY A 302 24.73 9.32 4.16
N HIS A 303 24.18 8.53 5.09
CA HIS A 303 24.06 7.10 4.91
C HIS A 303 23.12 6.88 3.74
N LYS A 304 23.62 6.22 2.69
CA LYS A 304 22.76 5.60 1.68
C LYS A 304 22.09 4.45 2.40
N LEU A 305 20.96 4.75 3.06
CA LEU A 305 20.15 3.74 3.72
C LEU A 305 19.92 2.68 2.71
#